data_AF-A0A2N2IHZ1-F1
#
_entry.id   AF-A0A2N2IHZ1-F1
#
_cell.length_a   1.000
_cell.length_b   1.000
_cell.length_c   1.000
_cell.angle_alpha   90.00
_cell.angle_beta   90.00
_cell.angle_gamma   90.00
#
_symmetry.space_group_name_H-M   'P 1'
#
loop_
_entity.id
_entity.type
_entity.pdbx_description
1 polymer ?
#
loop_
_entity_poly.entity_id
_entity_poly.type
_entity_poly.pdbx_seq_one_letter_code
_entity_poly.pdbx_strand_id
1 'polypeptide(L)'
;MGATAGPEIMTAIQEDAAGRNVTRGVVLDATASETVDTALDWIMACYNQTLRRQGKRLLPTRYSAGYGDLALENQRTMYRLLALEKIGVEITEACILIPEKSVTAITGITS
;
A
#
# COMPACT_ATOMS: atom_id res chain seq x y z
N MET A 1 -8.54 0.53 0.21
CA MET A 1 -7.59 1.66 0.22
C MET A 1 -6.30 1.22 -0.46
N GLY A 2 -5.56 2.16 -1.05
CA GLY A 2 -4.28 1.87 -1.69
C GLY A 2 -3.38 3.10 -1.74
N ALA A 3 -2.07 2.88 -1.72
CA ALA A 3 -1.04 3.92 -1.72
C ALA A 3 0.22 3.43 -2.43
N THR A 4 1.04 4.35 -2.93
CA THR A 4 2.36 4.08 -3.52
C THR A 4 3.35 5.16 -3.11
N ALA A 5 4.61 4.78 -2.93
CA ALA A 5 5.72 5.72 -2.77
C ALA A 5 6.27 6.22 -4.13
N GLY A 6 5.75 5.69 -5.23
CA GLY A 6 6.15 6.08 -6.58
C GLY A 6 7.44 5.39 -7.08
N PRO A 7 7.77 5.56 -8.37
CA PRO A 7 8.90 4.88 -9.00
C PRO A 7 10.27 5.50 -8.65
N GLU A 8 10.30 6.75 -8.21
CA GLU A 8 11.53 7.50 -7.94
C GLU A 8 12.32 6.88 -6.79
N ILE A 9 11.63 6.49 -5.70
CA ILE A 9 12.28 5.84 -4.56
C ILE A 9 12.80 4.45 -4.92
N MET A 10 12.11 3.71 -5.80
CA MET A 10 12.58 2.42 -6.30
C MET A 10 13.88 2.57 -7.09
N THR A 11 13.97 3.61 -7.92
CA THR A 11 15.18 3.92 -8.68
C THR A 11 16.35 4.20 -7.72
N ALA A 12 16.13 5.05 -6.71
CA ALA A 12 17.16 5.36 -5.72
C ALA A 12 17.63 4.13 -4.92
N ILE A 13 16.71 3.25 -4.52
CA ILE A 13 17.02 1.99 -3.82
C ILE A 13 17.89 1.09 -4.70
N GLN A 14 17.50 0.89 -5.97
CA GLN A 14 18.21 0.01 -6.90
C GLN A 14 19.63 0.50 -7.18
N GLU A 15 19.79 1.80 -7.44
CA GLU A 15 21.10 2.37 -7.70
C GLU A 15 22.04 2.31 -6.47
N ASP A 16 21.49 2.48 -5.25
CA ASP A 16 22.27 2.40 -4.02
C ASP A 16 22.64 0.95 -3.67
N ALA A 17 21.72 0.01 -3.90
CA ALA A 17 21.94 -1.43 -3.74
C ALA A 17 22.94 -2.00 -4.76
N ALA A 18 23.00 -1.45 -5.97
CA ALA A 18 23.90 -1.88 -7.04
C ALA A 18 25.39 -1.54 -6.80
N GLY A 19 25.73 -0.87 -5.70
CA GLY A 19 27.12 -0.68 -5.28
C GLY A 19 27.53 0.75 -4.97
N ARG A 20 26.62 1.74 -5.03
CA ARG A 20 26.94 3.10 -4.56
C ARG A 20 27.01 3.17 -3.03
N ASN A 21 25.96 2.71 -2.35
CA ASN A 21 25.90 2.68 -0.88
C ASN A 21 24.80 1.71 -0.42
N VAL A 22 25.17 0.45 -0.25
CA VAL A 22 24.23 -0.62 0.11
C VAL A 22 23.47 -0.32 1.41
N THR A 23 24.16 0.23 2.42
CA THR A 23 23.54 0.60 3.71
C THR A 23 22.43 1.63 3.51
N ARG A 24 22.67 2.64 2.68
CA ARG A 24 21.65 3.63 2.35
C ARG A 24 20.48 3.00 1.58
N GLY A 25 20.75 2.12 0.63
CA GLY A 25 19.72 1.38 -0.11
C GLY A 25 18.78 0.60 0.81
N VAL A 26 19.32 -0.12 1.81
CA VAL A 26 18.53 -0.84 2.81
C VAL A 26 17.66 0.10 3.65
N VAL A 27 18.20 1.24 4.08
CA VAL A 27 17.44 2.24 4.86
C VAL A 27 16.32 2.85 4.02
N LEU A 28 16.57 3.19 2.76
CA LEU A 28 15.55 3.69 1.85
C LEU A 28 14.45 2.67 1.62
N ASP A 29 14.80 1.39 1.42
CA ASP A 29 13.85 0.31 1.20
C ASP A 29 12.89 0.11 2.39
N ALA A 30 13.47 0.07 3.61
CA ALA A 30 12.69 -0.04 4.84
C ALA A 30 11.79 1.18 5.05
N THR A 31 12.33 2.39 4.84
CA THR A 31 11.59 3.64 5.02
C THR A 31 10.45 3.76 4.02
N ALA A 32 10.67 3.39 2.75
CA ALA A 32 9.64 3.42 1.72
C ALA A 32 8.49 2.45 2.02
N SER A 33 8.82 1.28 2.58
CA SER A 33 7.83 0.27 2.99
C SER A 33 6.95 0.81 4.13
N GLU A 34 7.57 1.36 5.17
CA GLU A 34 6.83 1.95 6.30
C GLU A 34 6.00 3.16 5.88
N THR A 35 6.50 3.95 4.92
CA THR A 35 5.81 5.15 4.41
C THR A 35 4.47 4.81 3.78
N VAL A 36 4.42 3.76 2.95
CA VAL A 36 3.16 3.36 2.29
C VAL A 36 2.16 2.74 3.28
N ASP A 37 2.63 2.02 4.30
CA ASP A 37 1.78 1.51 5.37
C ASP A 37 1.22 2.64 6.24
N THR A 38 2.06 3.62 6.60
CA THR A 38 1.64 4.82 7.32
C THR A 38 0.62 5.64 6.51
N ALA A 39 0.73 5.66 5.19
CA ALA A 39 -0.27 6.30 4.34
C ALA A 39 -1.65 5.64 4.48
N LEU A 40 -1.71 4.31 4.65
CA LEU A 40 -2.98 3.64 4.94
C LEU A 40 -3.52 3.98 6.33
N ASP A 41 -2.66 4.09 7.35
CA ASP A 41 -3.08 4.56 8.68
C ASP A 41 -3.68 5.97 8.63
N TRP A 42 -3.08 6.86 7.84
CA TRP A 42 -3.61 8.19 7.62
C TRP A 42 -5.01 8.16 6.97
N ILE A 43 -5.19 7.35 5.91
CA ILE A 43 -6.51 7.16 5.27
C ILE A 43 -7.53 6.66 6.29
N MET A 44 -7.17 5.66 7.10
CA MET A 44 -8.02 5.12 8.17
C MET A 44 -8.43 6.20 9.16
N ALA A 45 -7.49 7.05 9.60
CA ALA A 45 -7.76 8.13 10.54
C ALA A 45 -8.75 9.16 9.97
N CYS A 46 -8.56 9.57 8.71
CA CYS A 46 -9.46 10.50 8.02
C CYS A 46 -10.89 9.95 7.91
N TYR A 47 -11.05 8.70 7.49
CA TYR A 47 -12.38 8.08 7.36
C TYR A 47 -13.03 7.81 8.72
N ASN A 48 -12.26 7.41 9.74
CA ASN A 48 -12.77 7.26 11.10
C ASN A 48 -13.36 8.57 11.66
N GLN A 49 -12.71 9.72 11.41
CA GLN A 49 -13.25 11.00 11.85
C GLN A 49 -14.61 11.31 11.22
N THR A 50 -14.80 10.93 9.95
CA THR A 50 -16.06 11.10 9.23
C THR A 50 -17.14 10.14 9.72
N LEU A 51 -16.80 8.86 9.89
CA LEU A 51 -17.72 7.80 10.32
C LEU A 51 -18.20 7.98 11.76
N ARG A 52 -17.38 8.56 12.64
CA ARG A 52 -17.76 8.85 14.03
C ARG A 52 -19.05 9.65 14.15
N ARG A 53 -19.26 10.62 13.24
CA ARG A 53 -20.49 11.45 13.21
C ARG A 53 -21.74 10.64 12.85
N GLN A 54 -21.57 9.45 12.29
CA GLN A 54 -22.64 8.53 11.90
C GLN A 54 -22.80 7.38 12.90
N GLY A 55 -22.12 7.42 14.06
CA GLY A 55 -22.11 6.32 15.02
C GLY A 55 -21.41 5.06 14.50
N LYS A 56 -20.50 5.20 13.54
CA LYS A 56 -19.74 4.10 12.92
C LYS A 56 -18.25 4.25 13.17
N ARG A 57 -17.51 3.14 13.05
CA ARG A 57 -16.04 3.11 13.07
C ARG A 57 -15.49 2.08 12.11
N LEU A 58 -14.27 2.28 11.66
CA LEU A 58 -13.48 1.24 10.99
C LEU A 58 -12.98 0.22 12.02
N LEU A 59 -12.82 -1.03 11.60
CA LEU A 59 -12.07 -2.01 12.37
C LEU A 59 -10.60 -1.59 12.47
N PRO A 60 -9.88 -1.94 13.56
CA PRO A 60 -8.46 -1.60 13.68
C PRO A 60 -7.60 -2.40 12.71
N THR A 61 -8.05 -3.57 12.29
CA THR A 61 -7.33 -4.46 11.38
C THR A 61 -7.59 -4.12 9.92
N ARG A 62 -6.54 -4.27 9.11
CA ARG A 62 -6.56 -4.20 7.65
C ARG A 62 -6.08 -5.53 7.08
N TYR A 63 -6.63 -5.93 5.94
CA TYR A 63 -6.24 -7.13 5.22
C TYR A 63 -5.80 -6.76 3.81
N SER A 64 -4.62 -7.24 3.41
CA SER A 64 -4.06 -7.05 2.07
C SER A 64 -4.14 -8.37 1.31
N ALA A 65 -4.27 -8.32 -0.01
CA ALA A 65 -4.26 -9.56 -0.80
C ALA A 65 -2.92 -10.29 -0.62
N GLY A 66 -2.98 -11.61 -0.49
CA GLY A 66 -1.84 -12.47 -0.17
C GLY A 66 -1.63 -12.75 1.32
N TYR A 67 -2.44 -12.18 2.22
CA TYR A 67 -2.38 -12.44 3.66
C TYR A 67 -3.57 -13.26 4.17
N GLY A 68 -3.27 -14.30 4.96
CA GLY A 68 -4.28 -15.19 5.54
C GLY A 68 -5.11 -15.88 4.46
N ASP A 69 -6.43 -15.81 4.58
CA ASP A 69 -7.36 -16.42 3.63
C ASP A 69 -7.69 -15.52 2.42
N LEU A 70 -7.11 -14.32 2.36
CA LEU A 70 -7.31 -13.39 1.25
C LEU A 70 -6.30 -13.69 0.14
N ALA A 71 -6.70 -14.51 -0.83
CA ALA A 71 -5.85 -14.92 -1.94
C ALA A 71 -5.27 -13.73 -2.74
N LEU A 72 -4.05 -13.87 -3.25
CA LEU A 72 -3.31 -12.79 -3.95
C LEU A 72 -4.04 -12.31 -5.21
N GLU A 73 -4.81 -13.17 -5.87
CA GLU A 73 -5.57 -12.86 -7.07
C GLU A 73 -6.62 -11.75 -6.83
N ASN A 74 -7.07 -11.59 -5.58
CA ASN A 74 -7.95 -10.48 -5.19
C ASN A 74 -7.31 -9.11 -5.39
N GLN A 75 -5.97 -9.04 -5.47
CA GLN A 75 -5.23 -7.83 -5.80
C GLN A 75 -5.69 -7.21 -7.11
N ARG A 76 -6.09 -8.02 -8.12
CA ARG A 76 -6.63 -7.51 -9.40
C ARG A 76 -7.96 -6.80 -9.21
N THR A 77 -8.83 -7.34 -8.36
CA THR A 77 -10.11 -6.70 -8.02
C THR A 77 -9.87 -5.40 -7.28
N MET A 78 -8.97 -5.41 -6.29
CA MET A 78 -8.60 -4.21 -5.54
C MET A 78 -7.99 -3.13 -6.44
N TYR A 79 -7.09 -3.51 -7.34
CA TYR A 79 -6.48 -2.62 -8.34
C TYR A 79 -7.53 -1.89 -9.16
N ARG A 80 -8.52 -2.63 -9.70
CA ARG A 80 -9.59 -2.07 -10.54
C ARG A 80 -10.54 -1.18 -9.74
N LEU A 81 -10.98 -1.63 -8.56
CA LEU A 81 -11.93 -0.88 -7.73
C LEU A 81 -11.34 0.43 -7.19
N LEU A 82 -10.04 0.44 -6.92
CA LEU A 82 -9.32 1.61 -6.43
C LEU A 82 -8.78 2.50 -7.56
N ALA A 83 -8.91 2.07 -8.82
CA ALA A 83 -8.40 2.77 -10.00
C ALA A 83 -6.91 3.14 -9.84
N LEU A 84 -6.08 2.18 -9.44
CA LEU A 84 -4.68 2.43 -9.07
C LEU A 84 -3.83 2.93 -10.24
N GLU A 85 -4.26 2.70 -11.48
CA GLU A 85 -3.63 3.28 -12.67
C GLU A 85 -3.59 4.82 -12.61
N LYS A 86 -4.58 5.44 -11.95
CA LYS A 86 -4.66 6.91 -11.82
C LYS A 86 -3.60 7.51 -10.91
N ILE A 87 -2.99 6.68 -10.05
CA ILE A 87 -1.88 7.07 -9.19
C ILE A 87 -0.54 6.51 -9.67
N GLY A 88 -0.48 6.05 -10.93
CA GLY A 88 0.76 5.56 -11.56
C GLY A 88 1.19 4.18 -11.08
N VAL A 89 0.25 3.37 -10.57
CA VAL A 89 0.52 1.99 -10.20
C VAL A 89 0.01 1.06 -11.30
N GLU A 90 0.83 0.07 -11.65
CA GLU A 90 0.51 -1.02 -12.56
C GLU A 90 0.40 -2.35 -11.78
N ILE A 91 -0.13 -3.39 -12.43
CA ILE A 91 -0.21 -4.74 -11.87
C ILE A 91 0.23 -5.78 -12.89
N THR A 92 1.10 -6.70 -12.48
CA THR A 92 1.60 -7.78 -13.33
C THR A 92 0.60 -8.92 -13.45
N GLU A 93 0.88 -9.88 -14.35
CA GLU A 93 0.08 -11.11 -14.45
C GLU A 93 0.10 -11.95 -13.17
N ALA A 94 1.21 -11.90 -12.44
CA ALA A 94 1.38 -12.54 -11.14
C ALA A 94 0.74 -11.75 -9.98
N CYS A 95 -0.06 -10.73 -10.28
CA CYS A 95 -0.74 -9.88 -9.29
C CYS A 95 0.21 -9.05 -8.39
N ILE A 96 1.42 -8.78 -8.86
CA ILE A 96 2.39 -7.91 -8.16
C ILE A 96 2.18 -6.47 -8.60
N LEU A 97 2.20 -5.53 -7.66
CA LEU A 97 2.10 -4.10 -7.96
C LEU A 97 3.45 -3.52 -8.37
N ILE A 98 3.41 -2.60 -9.33
CA ILE A 98 4.56 -1.81 -9.76
C ILE A 98 4.18 -0.34 -9.63
N PRO A 99 4.91 0.50 -8.87
CA PRO A 99 6.14 0.20 -8.13
C PRO A 99 5.95 -0.78 -6.96
N GLU A 100 6.99 -1.51 -6.57
CA GLU A 100 6.95 -2.51 -5.48
C GLU A 100 6.57 -1.92 -4.13
N LYS A 101 6.98 -0.67 -3.85
CA LYS A 101 6.51 0.10 -2.69
C LYS A 101 5.13 0.67 -2.95
N SER A 102 4.18 -0.23 -3.12
CA SER A 102 2.75 0.04 -3.21
C SER A 102 2.01 -0.96 -2.36
N VAL A 103 1.00 -0.49 -1.62
CA VAL A 103 0.21 -1.32 -0.73
C VAL A 103 -1.26 -1.10 -0.98
N THR A 104 -2.05 -2.16 -0.83
CA THR A 104 -3.50 -2.05 -0.82
C THR A 104 -4.07 -2.88 0.30
N ALA A 105 -5.13 -2.39 0.95
CA ALA A 105 -5.81 -3.13 1.99
C ALA A 105 -7.32 -2.85 2.02
N ILE A 106 -8.05 -3.74 2.67
CA ILE A 106 -9.46 -3.61 3.02
C ILE A 106 -9.64 -3.64 4.54
N THR A 107 -10.69 -2.98 5.03
CA THR A 107 -11.10 -3.03 6.44
C THR A 107 -12.63 -3.04 6.52
N GLY A 108 -13.18 -3.52 7.64
CA GLY A 108 -14.61 -3.51 7.90
C GLY A 108 -15.08 -2.18 8.51
N ILE A 109 -16.37 -1.89 8.33
CA ILE A 109 -17.07 -0.80 9.04
C ILE A 109 -18.05 -1.45 10.02
N THR A 110 -18.04 -1.01 11.28
CA THR A 110 -19.00 -1.44 12.31
C THR A 110 -19.73 -0.24 12.91
N SER A 111 -20.92 -0.49 13.45
CA SER A 111 -21.63 0.42 14.35
C SER A 111 -21.27 0.12 15.80
#